data_AF-A0A0S8DEQ3-F1
#
_entry.id   AF-A0A0S8DEQ3-F1
#
_cell.length_a   1.000
_cell.length_b   1.000
_cell.length_c   1.000
_cell.angle_alpha   90.00
_cell.angle_beta   90.00
_cell.angle_gamma   90.00
#
_symmetry.space_group_name_H-M   'P 1'
#
loop_
_entity.id
_entity.type
_entity.pdbx_description
1 polymer ?
#
loop_
_entity_poly.entity_id
_entity_poly.type
_entity_poly.pdbx_seq_one_letter_code
_entity_poly.pdbx_strand_id
1 'polypeptide(L)'
;MDHQAFAQLLGNYGEFLGAIAVFATLVYLAIQIRQNTAAQLTATELAKADVYYKTADGYSRFYQMLADEGLAEIWAKAHRDEELSATDEVRLRAMVSELTYAGVAAGLNAFGVVGGRSPDAPSTFVAQEIGASQKMRRAWTRIDEELRNGDLGDFAEQVAARLPPETFGS
;
A
#
# COMPACT_ATOMS: atom_id res chain seq x y z
N MET A 1 58.19 16.51 47.12
CA MET A 1 57.85 16.15 45.72
C MET A 1 57.00 17.27 45.18
N ASP A 2 57.29 17.76 43.98
CA ASP A 2 56.64 18.94 43.42
C ASP A 2 55.22 18.59 42.94
N HIS A 3 54.24 18.90 43.78
CA HIS A 3 52.83 18.57 43.57
C HIS A 3 52.25 19.25 42.31
N GLN A 4 52.85 20.36 41.86
CA GLN A 4 52.42 21.07 40.66
C GLN A 4 52.82 20.32 39.38
N ALA A 5 54.04 19.78 39.32
CA ALA A 5 54.52 19.00 38.17
C ALA A 5 53.73 17.68 38.02
N PHE A 6 53.41 17.02 39.14
CA PHE A 6 52.57 15.81 39.12
C PHE A 6 51.14 16.11 38.63
N ALA A 7 50.54 17.21 39.09
CA ALA A 7 49.19 17.61 38.66
C ALA A 7 49.12 17.95 37.15
N GLN A 8 50.13 18.62 36.60
CA GLN A 8 50.21 18.90 35.15
C GLN A 8 50.36 17.62 34.33
N LEU A 9 51.20 16.67 34.78
CA LEU A 9 51.35 15.38 34.10
C LEU A 9 50.02 14.63 34.08
N LEU A 10 49.34 14.57 35.23
CA LEU A 10 48.05 13.87 35.38
C LEU A 10 46.95 14.52 34.52
N GLY A 11 46.93 15.85 34.44
CA GLY A 11 46.02 16.61 33.57
C GLY A 11 46.22 16.28 32.09
N ASN A 12 47.47 16.29 31.61
CA ASN A 12 47.79 15.95 30.22
C ASN A 12 47.41 14.50 29.87
N TYR A 13 47.64 13.54 30.78
CA TYR A 13 47.21 12.15 30.56
C TYR A 13 45.68 12.01 30.57
N GLY A 14 44.98 12.75 31.43
CA GLY A 14 43.52 12.79 31.45
C GLY A 14 42.94 13.35 30.16
N GLU A 15 43.53 14.43 29.62
CA GLU A 15 43.12 15.02 28.34
C GLU A 15 43.36 14.08 27.17
N PHE A 16 44.52 13.42 27.12
CA PHE A 16 44.84 12.44 26.07
C PHE A 16 43.88 11.24 26.08
N LEU A 17 43.64 10.65 27.26
CA LEU A 17 42.71 9.53 27.41
C LEU A 17 41.27 9.97 27.11
N GLY A 18 40.88 11.18 27.51
CA GLY A 18 39.58 11.77 27.18
C GLY A 18 39.39 11.93 25.68
N ALA A 19 40.39 12.45 24.97
CA ALA A 19 40.37 12.59 23.51
C ALA A 19 40.24 11.23 22.80
N ILE A 20 40.96 10.20 23.26
CA ILE A 20 40.84 8.84 22.73
C ILE A 20 39.43 8.29 22.96
N ALA A 21 38.86 8.48 24.16
CA ALA A 21 37.52 8.01 24.48
C ALA A 21 36.45 8.68 23.60
N VAL A 22 36.57 10.00 23.36
CA VAL A 22 35.68 10.72 22.44
C VAL A 22 35.83 10.21 21.01
N PHE A 23 37.07 10.04 20.53
CA PHE A 23 37.32 9.52 19.19
C PHE A 23 36.73 8.11 19.00
N ALA A 24 36.94 7.21 19.97
CA ALA A 24 36.37 5.87 19.95
C ALA A 24 34.83 5.91 19.91
N THR A 25 34.22 6.81 20.68
CA THR A 25 32.77 7.02 20.69
C THR A 25 32.26 7.49 19.32
N LEU A 26 32.95 8.44 18.68
CA LEU A 26 32.59 8.92 17.35
C LEU A 26 32.70 7.84 16.28
N VAL A 27 33.77 7.02 16.33
CA VAL A 27 33.93 5.88 15.42
C VAL A 27 32.79 4.87 15.61
N TYR A 28 32.44 4.56 16.85
CA TYR A 28 31.32 3.67 17.16
C TYR A 28 29.99 4.19 16.60
N LEU A 29 29.68 5.48 16.84
CA LEU A 29 28.46 6.11 16.31
C LEU A 29 28.44 6.13 14.79
N ALA A 30 29.57 6.43 14.14
CA ALA A 30 29.66 6.41 12.69
C ALA A 30 29.37 5.02 12.10
N ILE A 31 29.90 3.96 12.71
CA ILE A 31 29.61 2.58 12.31
C ILE A 31 28.13 2.26 12.54
N GLN A 32 27.58 2.63 13.69
CA GLN A 32 26.17 2.40 14.03
C GLN A 32 25.23 3.07 13.02
N ILE A 33 25.50 4.32 12.65
CA ILE A 33 24.70 5.04 11.65
C ILE A 33 24.75 4.33 10.31
N ARG A 34 25.95 3.93 9.84
CA ARG A 34 26.09 3.21 8.55
C ARG A 34 25.32 1.89 8.52
N GLN A 35 25.38 1.12 9.61
CA GLN A 35 24.64 -0.13 9.74
C GLN A 35 23.12 0.10 9.76
N ASN A 36 22.67 1.11 10.50
CA ASN A 36 21.24 1.45 10.57
C ASN A 36 20.72 1.92 9.20
N THR A 37 21.47 2.78 8.50
CA THR A 37 21.11 3.20 7.13
C THR A 37 21.03 2.01 6.17
N ALA A 38 22.01 1.09 6.20
CA ALA A 38 21.99 -0.09 5.34
C ALA A 38 20.79 -1.03 5.64
N ALA A 39 20.44 -1.20 6.92
CA ALA A 39 19.30 -1.99 7.33
C ALA A 39 17.97 -1.35 6.88
N GLN A 40 17.83 -0.03 7.03
CA GLN A 40 16.64 0.72 6.57
C GLN A 40 16.48 0.64 5.06
N LEU A 41 17.56 0.76 4.28
CA LEU A 41 17.52 0.62 2.83
C LEU A 41 17.05 -0.79 2.44
N THR A 42 17.59 -1.82 3.08
CA THR A 42 17.20 -3.21 2.81
C THR A 42 15.74 -3.47 3.18
N ALA A 43 15.29 -3.00 4.34
CA ALA A 43 13.90 -3.10 4.78
C ALA A 43 12.95 -2.37 3.82
N THR A 44 13.36 -1.19 3.33
CA THR A 44 12.61 -0.44 2.33
C THR A 44 12.48 -1.26 1.06
N GLU A 45 13.58 -1.79 0.50
CA GLU A 45 13.55 -2.60 -0.73
C GLU A 45 12.69 -3.87 -0.58
N LEU A 46 12.78 -4.58 0.55
CA LEU A 46 11.93 -5.74 0.83
C LEU A 46 10.44 -5.35 0.92
N ALA A 47 10.13 -4.24 1.59
CA ALA A 47 8.77 -3.71 1.65
C ALA A 47 8.26 -3.37 0.25
N LYS A 48 9.09 -2.81 -0.64
CA LYS A 48 8.72 -2.59 -2.06
C LYS A 48 8.36 -3.90 -2.76
N ALA A 49 9.21 -4.92 -2.61
CA ALA A 49 9.03 -6.20 -3.29
C ALA A 49 7.75 -6.93 -2.83
N ASP A 50 7.50 -6.97 -1.52
CA ASP A 50 6.27 -7.57 -0.94
C ASP A 50 5.00 -6.85 -1.44
N VAL A 51 5.07 -5.52 -1.52
CA VAL A 51 4.03 -4.65 -2.08
C VAL A 51 3.74 -4.98 -3.55
N TYR A 52 4.78 -5.07 -4.39
CA TYR A 52 4.61 -5.44 -5.80
C TYR A 52 3.97 -6.81 -5.95
N TYR A 53 4.42 -7.78 -5.15
CA TYR A 53 3.88 -9.13 -5.16
C TYR A 53 2.38 -9.12 -4.80
N LYS A 54 1.98 -8.42 -3.74
CA LYS A 54 0.58 -8.33 -3.32
C LYS A 54 -0.34 -7.70 -4.36
N THR A 55 0.11 -6.63 -5.04
CA THR A 55 -0.66 -6.04 -6.15
C THR A 55 -0.78 -7.00 -7.33
N ALA A 56 0.34 -7.61 -7.75
CA ALA A 56 0.34 -8.55 -8.87
C ALA A 56 -0.55 -9.77 -8.57
N ASP A 57 -0.48 -10.31 -7.35
CA ASP A 57 -1.29 -11.43 -6.88
C ASP A 57 -2.78 -11.08 -6.86
N GLY A 58 -3.16 -9.90 -6.33
CA GLY A 58 -4.55 -9.45 -6.30
C GLY A 58 -5.19 -9.37 -7.69
N TYR A 59 -4.54 -8.67 -8.64
CA TYR A 59 -5.04 -8.61 -10.01
C TYR A 59 -4.98 -9.96 -10.73
N SER A 60 -3.93 -10.76 -10.49
CA SER A 60 -3.83 -12.11 -11.06
C SER A 60 -4.99 -12.99 -10.62
N ARG A 61 -5.37 -12.96 -9.34
CA ARG A 61 -6.53 -13.72 -8.84
C ARG A 61 -7.82 -13.26 -9.49
N PHE A 62 -8.04 -11.94 -9.61
CA PHE A 62 -9.19 -11.41 -10.31
C PHE A 62 -9.26 -11.89 -11.77
N TYR A 63 -8.14 -11.83 -12.51
CA TYR A 63 -8.09 -12.34 -13.88
C TYR A 63 -8.24 -13.86 -13.97
N GLN A 64 -7.76 -14.62 -12.98
CA GLN A 64 -8.01 -16.06 -12.90
C GLN A 64 -9.48 -16.37 -12.67
N MET A 65 -10.20 -15.55 -11.88
CA MET A 65 -11.66 -15.66 -11.76
C MET A 65 -12.33 -15.42 -13.11
N LEU A 66 -11.89 -14.44 -13.89
CA LEU A 66 -12.41 -14.18 -15.23
C LEU A 66 -11.99 -15.22 -16.29
N ALA A 67 -11.03 -16.09 -15.98
CA ALA A 67 -10.68 -17.22 -16.85
C ALA A 67 -11.65 -18.41 -16.66
N ASP A 68 -12.40 -18.46 -15.55
CA ASP A 68 -13.49 -19.40 -15.37
C ASP A 68 -14.72 -18.94 -16.16
N GLU A 69 -15.24 -19.81 -17.03
CA GLU A 69 -16.34 -19.48 -17.96
C GLU A 69 -17.60 -19.01 -17.21
N GLY A 70 -17.94 -19.66 -16.10
CA GLY A 70 -19.15 -19.31 -15.33
C GLY A 70 -19.03 -17.94 -14.67
N LEU A 71 -17.87 -17.64 -14.07
CA LEU A 71 -17.63 -16.33 -13.46
C LEU A 71 -17.50 -15.22 -14.51
N ALA A 72 -16.89 -15.50 -15.66
CA ALA A 72 -16.82 -14.56 -16.78
C ALA A 72 -18.22 -14.23 -17.31
N GLU A 73 -19.12 -15.23 -17.42
CA GLU A 73 -20.50 -15.01 -17.82
C GLU A 73 -21.25 -14.12 -16.82
N ILE A 74 -21.09 -14.38 -15.52
CA ILE A 74 -21.69 -13.55 -14.45
C ILE A 74 -21.18 -12.11 -14.54
N TRP A 75 -19.87 -11.91 -14.72
CA TRP A 75 -19.27 -10.58 -14.86
C TRP A 75 -19.79 -9.83 -16.08
N ALA A 76 -19.95 -10.52 -17.22
CA ALA A 76 -20.48 -9.95 -18.44
C ALA A 76 -21.97 -9.60 -18.33
N LYS A 77 -22.79 -10.48 -17.70
CA LYS A 77 -24.19 -10.20 -17.40
C LYS A 77 -24.35 -8.99 -16.49
N ALA A 78 -23.54 -8.90 -15.44
CA ALA A 78 -23.53 -7.76 -14.54
C ALA A 78 -23.18 -6.46 -15.26
N HIS A 79 -22.19 -6.47 -16.16
CA HIS A 79 -21.83 -5.31 -17.00
C HIS A 79 -22.97 -4.82 -17.90
N ARG A 80 -23.84 -5.74 -18.35
CA ARG A 80 -25.02 -5.43 -19.17
C ARG A 80 -26.30 -5.23 -18.36
N ASP A 81 -26.19 -5.20 -17.03
CA ASP A 81 -27.30 -5.09 -16.08
C ASP A 81 -28.37 -6.19 -16.21
N GLU A 82 -28.01 -7.35 -16.78
CA GLU A 82 -28.89 -8.50 -16.97
C GLU A 82 -29.32 -9.12 -15.63
N GLU A 83 -30.39 -9.92 -15.62
CA GLU A 83 -30.82 -10.59 -14.39
C GLU A 83 -29.79 -11.65 -13.96
N LEU A 84 -29.49 -11.68 -12.66
CA LEU A 84 -28.59 -12.65 -12.04
C LEU A 84 -29.38 -13.50 -11.06
N SER A 85 -29.03 -14.78 -10.96
CA SER A 85 -29.56 -15.60 -9.87
C SER A 85 -29.02 -15.11 -8.52
N ALA A 86 -29.70 -15.44 -7.42
CA ALA A 86 -29.22 -15.10 -6.08
C ALA A 86 -27.81 -15.64 -5.79
N THR A 87 -27.45 -16.80 -6.36
CA THR A 87 -26.09 -17.36 -6.25
C THR A 87 -25.08 -16.55 -7.06
N ASP A 88 -25.46 -16.10 -8.25
CA ASP A 88 -24.58 -15.28 -9.10
C ASP A 88 -24.36 -13.89 -8.50
N GLU A 89 -25.33 -13.31 -7.80
CA GLU A 89 -25.14 -12.05 -7.06
C GLU A 89 -24.12 -12.19 -5.92
N VAL A 90 -24.07 -13.34 -5.24
CA VAL A 90 -23.03 -13.61 -4.23
C VAL A 90 -21.66 -13.70 -4.89
N ARG A 91 -21.55 -14.41 -6.02
CA ARG A 91 -20.30 -14.54 -6.77
C ARG A 91 -19.82 -13.21 -7.33
N LEU A 92 -20.72 -12.41 -7.90
CA LEU A 92 -20.44 -11.06 -8.38
C LEU A 92 -19.86 -10.20 -7.26
N ARG A 93 -20.47 -10.21 -6.07
CA ARG A 93 -19.95 -9.46 -4.92
C ARG A 93 -18.53 -9.87 -4.57
N ALA A 94 -18.23 -11.16 -4.52
CA ALA A 94 -16.87 -11.64 -4.26
C ALA A 94 -15.88 -11.13 -5.32
N MET A 95 -16.25 -11.15 -6.60
CA MET A 95 -15.40 -10.63 -7.68
C MET A 95 -15.16 -9.12 -7.56
N VAL A 96 -16.21 -8.35 -7.25
CA VAL A 96 -16.09 -6.89 -7.03
C VAL A 96 -15.24 -6.60 -5.79
N SER A 97 -15.34 -7.41 -4.72
CA SER A 97 -14.46 -7.32 -3.55
C SER A 97 -13.00 -7.53 -3.92
N GLU A 98 -12.68 -8.61 -4.65
CA GLU A 98 -11.31 -8.91 -5.06
C GLU A 98 -10.72 -7.82 -5.96
N LEU A 99 -11.50 -7.34 -6.95
CA LEU A 99 -11.11 -6.20 -7.78
C LEU A 99 -10.82 -4.95 -6.92
N THR A 100 -11.70 -4.65 -5.97
CA THR A 100 -11.60 -3.46 -5.13
C THR A 100 -10.37 -3.53 -4.22
N TYR A 101 -10.14 -4.66 -3.54
CA TYR A 101 -8.97 -4.83 -2.66
C TYR A 101 -7.66 -4.89 -3.43
N ALA A 102 -7.65 -5.47 -4.64
CA ALA A 102 -6.49 -5.38 -5.55
C ALA A 102 -6.21 -3.91 -5.92
N GLY A 103 -7.26 -3.14 -6.19
CA GLY A 103 -7.20 -1.69 -6.41
C GLY A 103 -6.66 -0.91 -5.21
N VAL A 104 -7.17 -1.18 -4.00
CA VAL A 104 -6.70 -0.58 -2.75
C VAL A 104 -5.22 -0.87 -2.54
N ALA A 105 -4.81 -2.13 -2.65
CA ALA A 105 -3.42 -2.52 -2.51
C ALA A 105 -2.55 -1.72 -3.49
N ALA A 106 -2.93 -1.69 -4.78
CA ALA A 106 -2.23 -0.91 -5.79
C ALA A 106 -2.21 0.61 -5.50
N GLY A 107 -3.28 1.17 -4.93
CA GLY A 107 -3.41 2.59 -4.57
C GLY A 107 -2.43 2.96 -3.45
N LEU A 108 -2.47 2.24 -2.33
CA LEU A 108 -1.53 2.41 -1.21
C LEU A 108 -0.07 2.35 -1.69
N ASN A 109 0.20 1.52 -2.70
CA ASN A 109 1.53 1.33 -3.27
C ASN A 109 2.01 2.50 -4.14
N ALA A 110 1.09 3.20 -4.82
CA ALA A 110 1.40 4.38 -5.63
C ALA A 110 1.75 5.61 -4.76
N PHE A 111 1.23 5.68 -3.53
CA PHE A 111 1.54 6.78 -2.59
C PHE A 111 2.86 6.58 -1.81
N GLY A 112 3.33 5.35 -1.60
CA GLY A 112 4.43 5.07 -0.67
C GLY A 112 5.80 4.76 -1.27
N VAL A 113 5.88 4.24 -2.50
CA VAL A 113 7.07 3.46 -2.90
C VAL A 113 7.58 3.70 -4.33
N VAL A 114 6.70 4.05 -5.28
CA VAL A 114 7.03 4.04 -6.72
C VAL A 114 6.67 5.38 -7.33
N GLY A 115 7.65 6.27 -7.48
CA GLY A 115 7.49 7.61 -8.05
C GLY A 115 7.19 7.68 -9.55
N GLY A 116 6.25 6.85 -10.06
CA GLY A 116 6.01 6.76 -11.51
C GLY A 116 4.62 6.31 -11.98
N ARG A 117 3.71 5.86 -11.11
CA ARG A 117 2.29 5.67 -11.48
C ARG A 117 1.46 6.82 -10.93
N SER A 118 0.50 7.31 -11.72
CA SER A 118 -0.50 8.23 -11.21
C SER A 118 -1.16 7.59 -9.98
N PRO A 119 -1.14 8.24 -8.80
CA PRO A 119 -1.73 7.70 -7.57
C PRO A 119 -3.20 7.31 -7.74
N ASP A 120 -3.85 7.89 -8.74
CA ASP A 120 -5.26 7.71 -9.07
C ASP A 120 -5.56 6.54 -10.01
N ALA A 121 -4.54 5.92 -10.64
CA ALA A 121 -4.78 4.89 -11.66
C ALA A 121 -5.59 3.69 -11.13
N PRO A 122 -5.33 3.16 -9.93
CA PRO A 122 -6.10 2.03 -9.39
C PRO A 122 -7.55 2.38 -9.06
N SER A 123 -7.79 3.55 -8.45
CA SER A 123 -9.14 4.01 -8.12
C SER A 123 -9.93 4.36 -9.38
N THR A 124 -9.25 4.85 -10.43
CA THR A 124 -9.84 5.06 -11.77
C THR A 124 -10.24 3.75 -12.43
N PHE A 125 -9.37 2.73 -12.41
CA PHE A 125 -9.70 1.42 -12.99
C PHE A 125 -10.90 0.79 -12.29
N VAL A 126 -10.89 0.77 -10.96
CA VAL A 126 -12.03 0.26 -10.18
C VAL A 126 -13.29 1.05 -10.54
N ALA A 127 -13.25 2.39 -10.53
CA ALA A 127 -14.40 3.22 -10.88
C ALA A 127 -14.96 2.98 -12.28
N GLN A 128 -14.12 2.68 -13.27
CA GLN A 128 -14.56 2.33 -14.62
C GLN A 128 -15.34 1.01 -14.63
N GLU A 129 -14.80 -0.03 -13.99
CA GLU A 129 -15.44 -1.35 -13.91
C GLU A 129 -16.74 -1.28 -13.09
N ILE A 130 -16.70 -0.68 -11.90
CA ILE A 130 -17.90 -0.60 -11.04
C ILE A 130 -18.94 0.38 -11.60
N GLY A 131 -18.50 1.37 -12.39
CA GLY A 131 -19.35 2.37 -13.01
C GLY A 131 -20.11 1.88 -14.24
N ALA A 132 -19.78 0.70 -14.76
CA ALA A 132 -20.33 0.15 -16.00
C ALA A 132 -21.84 -0.15 -15.93
N SER A 133 -22.37 -0.49 -14.76
CA SER A 133 -23.81 -0.79 -14.58
C SER A 133 -24.31 -0.51 -13.17
N GLN A 134 -25.63 -0.43 -12.98
CA GLN A 134 -26.20 -0.28 -11.64
C GLN A 134 -25.90 -1.49 -10.76
N LYS A 135 -25.95 -2.70 -11.31
CA LYS A 135 -25.66 -3.91 -10.54
C LYS A 135 -24.22 -3.97 -10.03
N MET A 136 -23.26 -3.52 -10.83
CA MET A 136 -21.87 -3.40 -10.38
C MET A 136 -21.73 -2.41 -9.23
N ARG A 137 -22.38 -1.25 -9.32
CA ARG A 137 -22.41 -0.27 -8.22
C ARG A 137 -23.04 -0.82 -6.95
N ARG A 138 -24.18 -1.51 -7.07
CA ARG A 138 -24.86 -2.15 -5.92
C ARG A 138 -24.00 -3.23 -5.27
N ALA A 139 -23.29 -4.02 -6.06
CA ALA A 139 -22.34 -5.00 -5.54
C ALA A 139 -21.19 -4.31 -4.79
N TRP A 140 -20.77 -3.13 -5.25
CA TRP A 140 -19.72 -2.32 -4.63
C TRP A 140 -20.16 -1.58 -3.35
N THR A 141 -21.43 -1.18 -3.20
CA THR A 141 -21.92 -0.37 -2.06
C THR A 141 -21.53 -0.94 -0.70
N ARG A 142 -21.61 -2.26 -0.51
CA ARG A 142 -21.20 -2.88 0.75
C ARG A 142 -19.70 -2.72 1.02
N ILE A 143 -18.89 -2.82 -0.03
CA ILE A 143 -17.44 -2.66 0.07
C ILE A 143 -17.10 -1.19 0.34
N ASP A 144 -17.80 -0.23 -0.28
CA ASP A 144 -17.68 1.20 0.04
C ASP A 144 -17.90 1.47 1.54
N GLU A 145 -18.98 0.93 2.11
CA GLU A 145 -19.24 1.02 3.55
C GLU A 145 -18.11 0.39 4.38
N GLU A 146 -17.63 -0.79 4.01
CA GLU A 146 -16.54 -1.48 4.71
C GLU A 146 -15.22 -0.67 4.64
N LEU A 147 -14.90 -0.07 3.49
CA LEU A 147 -13.71 0.75 3.30
C LEU A 147 -13.78 2.06 4.10
N ARG A 148 -14.95 2.72 4.10
CA ARG A 148 -15.18 3.97 4.85
C ARG A 148 -15.18 3.77 6.36
N ASN A 149 -15.65 2.61 6.83
CA ASN A 149 -15.62 2.27 8.25
C ASN A 149 -14.23 1.83 8.73
N GLY A 150 -13.32 1.50 7.80
CA GLY A 150 -11.92 1.24 8.08
C GLY A 150 -11.00 2.42 7.73
N ASP A 151 -9.70 2.17 7.72
CA ASP A 151 -8.67 3.18 7.39
C ASP A 151 -8.49 3.38 5.87
N LEU A 152 -9.47 2.99 5.05
CA LEU A 152 -9.38 2.96 3.58
C LEU A 152 -10.42 3.88 2.90
N GLY A 153 -11.02 4.80 3.66
CA GLY A 153 -12.04 5.73 3.18
C GLY A 153 -11.59 6.60 2.00
N ASP A 154 -10.32 7.03 1.98
CA ASP A 154 -9.77 7.86 0.89
C ASP A 154 -9.85 7.15 -0.47
N PHE A 155 -9.64 5.83 -0.51
CA PHE A 155 -9.77 5.07 -1.76
C PHE A 155 -11.23 5.00 -2.21
N ALA A 156 -12.14 4.74 -1.28
CA ALA A 156 -13.58 4.74 -1.53
C ALA A 156 -14.07 6.10 -2.07
N GLU A 157 -13.60 7.21 -1.49
CA GLU A 157 -13.90 8.56 -1.97
C GLU A 157 -13.36 8.82 -3.37
N GLN A 158 -12.13 8.39 -3.65
CA GLN A 158 -11.55 8.50 -4.99
C GLN A 158 -12.32 7.72 -6.05
N VAL A 159 -12.77 6.50 -5.72
CA VAL A 159 -13.60 5.69 -6.60
C VAL A 159 -14.95 6.37 -6.82
N ALA A 160 -15.62 6.79 -5.74
CA ALA A 160 -16.93 7.44 -5.79
C ALA A 160 -16.91 8.76 -6.59
N ALA A 161 -15.87 9.58 -6.45
CA ALA A 161 -15.70 10.82 -7.19
C ALA A 161 -15.56 10.63 -8.71
N ARG A 162 -15.22 9.41 -9.16
CA ARG A 162 -15.00 9.06 -10.56
C ARG A 162 -16.16 8.27 -11.16
N LEU A 163 -17.14 7.86 -10.35
CA LEU A 163 -18.33 7.20 -10.85
C LEU A 163 -19.12 8.16 -11.74
N PRO A 164 -19.61 7.72 -12.92
CA PRO A 164 -20.54 8.52 -13.69
C PRO A 164 -21.75 8.90 -12.82
N PRO A 165 -22.34 10.09 -12.96
CA PRO A 165 -23.59 10.41 -12.26
C PRO A 165 -24.63 9.33 -12.57
N GLU A 166 -25.44 8.95 -11.58
CA GLU A 166 -26.53 8.01 -11.82
C GLU A 166 -27.44 8.62 -12.88
N THR A 167 -27.39 8.05 -14.09
CA THR A 167 -28.39 8.32 -15.09
C THR A 167 -29.67 7.68 -14.56
N PHE A 168 -30.48 8.47 -13.86
CA PHE A 168 -31.85 8.11 -13.52
C PHE A 168 -32.56 7.81 -14.83
N GLY A 169 -32.67 6.51 -15.15
CA GLY A 169 -33.48 6.04 -16.26
C GLY A 169 -34.94 6.33 -15.96
N SER A 170 -35.49 7.22 -16.77
CA SER A 170 -36.92 7.41 -17.04
C SER A 170 -37.61 6.12 -17.46
#